data_AF-A0AAU9UP49-F1
#
_entry.id   AF-A0AAU9UP49-F1
#
_cell.length_a   1.000
_cell.length_b   1.000
_cell.length_c   1.000
_cell.angle_alpha   90.00
_cell.angle_beta   90.00
_cell.angle_gamma   90.00
#
_symmetry.space_group_name_H-M   'P 1'
#
loop_
_entity.id
_entity.type
_entity.pdbx_description
1 polymer ?
#
loop_
_entity_poly.entity_id
_entity_poly.type
_entity_poly.pdbx_seq_one_letter_code
_entity_poly.pdbx_strand_id
1 'polypeptide(L)'
;MSADNFNHQAMSLKKKKKQNSSSQHKIRNIEPRVYLRDIMSVKAEKGHYNIKFKDNLESEWKELDFLQVKKNKVFPKAVSKSAPRGITKERKEEILAKLVPLIPEHRRIFCRTLPESTKAHSNLATEN
;
A
#
# COMPACT_ATOMS: atom_id res chain seq x y z
N MET A 1 59.38 -24.59 38.01
CA MET A 1 58.06 -24.74 38.65
C MET A 1 57.17 -23.66 38.07
N SER A 2 56.37 -24.00 37.06
CA SER A 2 55.48 -23.07 36.37
C SER A 2 54.16 -22.99 37.12
N ALA A 3 53.75 -21.78 37.53
CA ALA A 3 52.44 -21.55 38.09
C ALA A 3 51.44 -21.36 36.95
N ASP A 4 50.45 -22.25 36.89
CA ASP A 4 49.33 -22.22 35.96
C ASP A 4 48.49 -20.96 36.16
N ASN A 5 48.45 -20.11 35.14
CA ASN A 5 47.65 -18.89 35.13
C ASN A 5 46.28 -19.22 34.50
N PHE A 6 45.32 -19.63 35.33
CA PHE A 6 43.94 -19.87 34.91
C PHE A 6 43.25 -18.53 34.58
N ASN A 7 43.13 -18.25 33.28
CA ASN A 7 42.46 -17.06 32.77
C ASN A 7 40.93 -17.26 32.83
N HIS A 8 40.28 -16.77 33.88
CA HIS A 8 38.82 -16.69 33.94
C HIS A 8 38.31 -15.55 33.04
N GLN A 9 38.10 -15.87 31.76
CA GLN A 9 37.43 -14.94 30.84
C GLN A 9 35.92 -14.94 31.16
N ALA A 10 35.47 -13.93 31.89
CA ALA A 10 34.05 -13.67 32.13
C ALA A 10 33.34 -13.40 30.79
N MET A 11 32.45 -14.32 30.41
CA MET A 11 31.54 -14.15 29.28
C MET A 11 30.54 -13.02 29.58
N SER A 12 30.88 -11.81 29.15
CA SER A 12 29.93 -10.69 29.09
C SER A 12 28.89 -10.98 28.02
N LEU A 13 27.73 -11.51 28.46
CA LEU A 13 26.53 -11.60 27.64
C LEU A 13 26.08 -10.17 27.30
N LYS A 14 26.56 -9.63 26.17
CA LYS A 14 25.99 -8.43 25.55
C LYS A 14 24.49 -8.66 25.39
N LYS A 15 23.68 -8.04 26.26
CA LYS A 15 22.22 -8.01 26.13
C LYS A 15 21.89 -7.50 24.72
N LYS A 16 21.47 -8.40 23.82
CA LYS A 16 20.88 -8.02 22.53
C LYS A 16 19.72 -7.08 22.83
N LYS A 17 19.85 -5.80 22.46
CA LYS A 17 18.75 -4.83 22.50
C LYS A 17 17.59 -5.45 21.72
N LYS A 18 16.49 -5.80 22.41
CA LYS A 18 15.22 -6.14 21.77
C LYS A 18 14.82 -4.92 20.95
N GLN A 19 14.98 -4.99 19.63
CA GLN A 19 14.42 -3.99 18.72
C GLN A 19 12.91 -4.08 18.84
N ASN A 20 12.32 -3.23 19.68
CA ASN A 20 10.89 -3.09 19.81
C ASN A 20 10.37 -2.51 18.49
N SER A 21 9.89 -3.40 17.64
CA SER A 21 9.43 -3.12 16.28
C SER A 21 8.08 -2.39 16.25
N SER A 22 7.66 -1.73 17.33
CA SER A 22 6.41 -0.96 17.31
C SER A 22 6.57 0.32 16.48
N SER A 23 5.59 0.66 15.65
CA SER A 23 5.60 1.89 14.84
C SER A 23 5.76 3.14 15.70
N GLN A 24 5.16 3.17 16.90
CA GLN A 24 5.30 4.29 17.83
C GLN A 24 6.73 4.47 18.34
N HIS A 25 7.48 3.38 18.57
CA HIS A 25 8.89 3.47 18.94
C HIS A 25 9.75 3.97 17.78
N LYS A 26 9.50 3.48 16.56
CA LYS A 26 10.18 3.97 15.35
C LYS A 26 9.92 5.45 15.13
N ILE A 27 8.66 5.89 15.16
CA ILE A 27 8.27 7.29 15.00
C ILE A 27 8.88 8.20 16.08
N ARG A 28 8.97 7.72 17.34
CA ARG A 28 9.58 8.50 18.43
C ARG A 28 11.11 8.62 18.34
N ASN A 29 11.78 7.68 17.68
CA ASN A 29 13.24 7.66 17.56
C ASN A 29 13.74 8.13 16.19
N ILE A 30 12.85 8.52 15.27
CA ILE A 30 13.25 9.14 14.00
C ILE A 30 13.73 10.55 14.33
N GLU A 31 14.99 10.83 14.02
CA GLU A 31 15.61 12.14 14.14
C GLU A 31 16.01 12.65 12.74
N PRO A 32 15.53 13.82 12.30
CA PRO A 32 14.59 14.70 13.00
C PRO A 32 13.16 14.14 13.01
N ARG A 33 12.42 14.38 14.10
CA ARG A 33 11.01 13.95 14.20
C ARG A 33 10.17 14.62 13.12
N VAL A 34 9.58 13.80 12.24
CA VAL A 34 8.76 14.29 11.12
C VAL A 34 7.36 14.63 11.61
N TYR A 35 6.93 15.88 11.45
CA TYR A 35 5.55 16.30 11.69
C TYR A 35 4.80 16.49 10.37
N LEU A 36 3.53 16.07 10.33
CA LEU A 36 2.71 16.16 9.11
C LEU A 36 2.56 17.61 8.61
N ARG A 37 2.57 18.59 9.51
CA ARG A 37 2.50 20.02 9.15
C ARG A 37 3.72 20.52 8.37
N ASP A 38 4.85 19.83 8.51
CA ASP A 38 6.12 20.20 7.87
C ASP A 38 6.33 19.44 6.55
N ILE A 39 5.37 18.60 6.14
CA ILE A 39 5.42 17.84 4.88
C ILE A 39 4.76 18.65 3.78
N MET A 40 5.52 18.94 2.73
CA MET A 40 5.04 19.68 1.56
C MET A 40 4.61 18.77 0.41
N SER A 41 5.28 17.61 0.25
CA SER A 41 4.95 16.66 -0.83
C SER A 41 5.10 15.22 -0.36
N VAL A 42 4.23 14.35 -0.88
CA VAL A 42 4.19 12.92 -0.55
C VAL A 42 4.20 12.11 -1.83
N LYS A 43 5.00 11.04 -1.86
CA LYS A 43 5.06 10.07 -2.96
C LYS A 43 4.91 8.66 -2.41
N ALA A 44 3.99 7.92 -3.00
CA ALA A 44 3.84 6.49 -2.77
C ALA A 44 4.28 5.74 -4.04
N GLU A 45 5.11 4.71 -3.88
CA GLU A 45 5.62 3.91 -4.99
C GLU A 45 5.03 2.50 -4.94
N LYS A 46 4.53 2.02 -6.07
CA LYS A 46 3.94 0.68 -6.15
C LYS A 46 5.01 -0.37 -5.80
N GLY A 47 4.67 -1.28 -4.88
CA GLY A 47 5.58 -2.31 -4.41
C GLY A 47 6.47 -1.89 -3.24
N HIS A 48 6.42 -0.61 -2.85
CA HIS A 48 7.07 -0.10 -1.64
C HIS A 48 6.05 0.11 -0.52
N TYR A 49 6.51 -0.10 0.70
CA TYR A 49 5.72 -0.01 1.93
C TYR A 49 6.03 1.24 2.75
N ASN A 50 7.07 1.98 2.37
CA ASN A 50 7.45 3.25 2.95
C ASN A 50 6.76 4.39 2.18
N ILE A 51 6.45 5.47 2.89
CA ILE A 51 6.05 6.73 2.24
C ILE A 51 7.32 7.55 2.02
N LYS A 52 7.46 8.13 0.82
CA LYS A 52 8.48 9.15 0.54
C LYS A 52 7.86 10.53 0.75
N PHE A 53 8.61 11.46 1.35
CA PHE A 53 8.14 12.82 1.59
C PHE A 53 9.24 13.86 1.34
N LYS A 54 8.82 15.11 1.12
CA LYS A 54 9.68 16.30 1.09
C LYS A 54 9.12 17.37 2.03
N ASP A 55 10.04 18.08 2.68
CA ASP A 55 9.79 19.27 3.50
C ASP A 55 9.89 20.57 2.69
N ASN A 56 10.56 20.55 1.53
CA ASN A 56 10.70 21.69 0.63
C ASN A 56 10.65 21.21 -0.84
N LEU A 57 10.42 22.13 -1.79
CA LEU A 57 10.27 21.77 -3.22
C LEU A 57 11.57 21.17 -3.79
N GLU A 58 12.69 21.77 -3.40
CA GLU A 58 14.03 21.44 -3.88
C GLU A 58 14.71 20.33 -3.07
N SER A 59 14.15 19.90 -1.93
CA SER A 59 14.79 18.89 -1.10
C SER A 59 14.69 17.49 -1.69
N GLU A 60 15.62 16.61 -1.30
CA GLU A 60 15.59 15.20 -1.68
C GLU A 60 14.43 14.47 -1.00
N TRP A 61 13.98 13.37 -1.63
CA TRP A 61 12.93 12.53 -1.06
C TRP A 61 13.45 11.77 0.16
N LYS A 62 12.85 12.01 1.32
CA LYS A 62 13.11 11.30 2.57
C LYS A 62 12.12 10.14 2.72
N GLU A 63 12.55 9.04 3.33
CA GLU A 63 11.68 7.88 3.59
C GLU A 63 11.11 7.89 5.01
N LEU A 64 9.83 7.57 5.12
CA LEU A 64 9.12 7.40 6.39
C LEU A 64 8.52 5.99 6.47
N ASP A 65 9.06 5.18 7.40
CA ASP A 65 8.46 3.91 7.79
C ASP A 65 7.37 4.17 8.83
N PHE A 66 6.13 4.26 8.34
CA PHE A 66 4.94 4.55 9.15
C PHE A 66 4.10 3.30 9.45
N LEU A 67 4.46 2.14 8.88
CA LEU A 67 3.64 0.94 9.01
C LEU A 67 3.79 0.29 10.38
N GLN A 68 2.65 -0.02 10.99
CA GLN A 68 2.61 -0.76 12.24
C GLN A 68 3.04 -2.21 11.99
N VAL A 69 3.97 -2.74 12.78
CA VAL A 69 4.45 -4.13 12.61
C VAL A 69 3.36 -5.18 12.80
N LYS A 70 2.25 -4.85 13.48
CA LYS A 70 1.05 -5.70 13.50
C LYS A 70 0.43 -5.92 12.10
N LYS A 71 0.66 -5.00 11.15
CA LYS A 71 0.25 -5.10 9.75
C LYS A 71 1.32 -5.70 8.82
N ASN A 72 2.53 -5.99 9.30
CA ASN A 72 3.54 -6.72 8.52
C ASN A 72 3.26 -8.23 8.41
N LYS A 73 2.15 -8.72 8.98
CA LYS A 73 1.65 -10.06 8.69
C LYS A 73 1.07 -10.06 7.28
N VAL A 74 1.85 -10.58 6.33
CA VAL A 74 1.43 -11.03 4.99
C VAL A 74 0.32 -10.15 4.42
N PHE A 75 0.66 -8.93 3.98
CA PHE A 75 -0.28 -8.17 3.17
C PHE A 75 -0.61 -9.03 1.95
N PRO A 76 -1.89 -9.43 1.74
CA PRO A 76 -2.22 -10.25 0.60
C PRO A 76 -1.85 -9.46 -0.65
N LYS A 77 -0.92 -10.01 -1.43
CA LYS A 77 -0.59 -9.45 -2.74
C LYS A 77 -1.89 -9.48 -3.53
N ALA A 78 -2.36 -8.31 -3.99
CA ALA A 78 -3.57 -8.23 -4.79
C ALA A 78 -3.44 -9.22 -5.95
N VAL A 79 -4.40 -10.14 -6.05
CA VAL A 79 -4.44 -11.11 -7.16
C VAL A 79 -4.51 -10.30 -8.44
N SER A 80 -3.56 -10.53 -9.35
CA SER A 80 -3.58 -9.93 -10.67
C SER A 80 -4.87 -10.37 -11.37
N LYS A 81 -5.79 -9.43 -11.59
CA LYS A 81 -6.99 -9.69 -12.38
C LYS A 81 -6.56 -9.77 -13.84
N SER A 82 -6.53 -10.98 -14.40
CA SER A 82 -6.19 -11.21 -15.81
C SER A 82 -7.33 -10.83 -16.75
N ALA A 83 -8.58 -10.84 -16.27
CA ALA A 83 -9.75 -10.49 -17.05
C ALA A 83 -10.28 -9.10 -16.64
N PRO A 84 -10.66 -8.25 -17.61
CA PRO A 84 -11.36 -7.01 -17.32
C PRO A 84 -12.71 -7.33 -16.66
N ARG A 85 -13.12 -6.47 -15.72
CA ARG A 85 -14.43 -6.60 -15.08
C ARG A 85 -15.47 -6.20 -16.12
N GLY A 86 -16.21 -7.18 -16.65
CA GLY A 86 -17.28 -6.94 -17.59
C GLY A 86 -18.60 -6.57 -16.91
N ILE A 87 -19.55 -6.11 -17.72
CA ILE A 87 -20.95 -5.87 -17.33
C ILE A 87 -21.83 -7.01 -17.83
N THR A 88 -23.04 -7.17 -17.27
CA THR A 88 -24.00 -8.12 -17.84
C THR A 88 -24.39 -7.69 -19.25
N LYS A 89 -24.79 -8.66 -20.08
CA LYS A 89 -25.30 -8.41 -21.43
C LYS A 89 -26.50 -7.46 -21.39
N GLU A 90 -27.45 -7.71 -20.49
CA GLU A 90 -28.62 -6.85 -20.26
C GLU A 90 -28.21 -5.40 -19.94
N ARG A 91 -27.23 -5.21 -19.04
CA ARG A 91 -26.77 -3.86 -18.70
C ARG A 91 -26.08 -3.17 -19.87
N LYS A 92 -25.38 -3.92 -20.71
CA LYS A 92 -24.78 -3.38 -21.94
C LYS A 92 -25.85 -2.92 -22.92
N GLU A 93 -26.89 -3.72 -23.11
CA GLU A 93 -28.04 -3.38 -23.96
C GLU A 93 -28.75 -2.11 -23.45
N GLU A 94 -28.94 -1.98 -22.13
CA GLU A 94 -29.50 -0.75 -21.54
C GLU A 94 -28.64 0.48 -21.82
N ILE A 95 -27.31 0.37 -21.70
CA ILE A 95 -26.38 1.46 -22.00
C ILE A 95 -26.47 1.85 -23.48
N LEU A 96 -26.52 0.85 -24.37
CA LEU A 96 -26.63 1.07 -25.81
C LEU A 96 -27.97 1.73 -26.19
N ALA A 97 -29.06 1.38 -25.51
CA ALA A 97 -30.38 1.95 -25.78
C ALA A 97 -30.55 3.35 -25.19
N LYS A 98 -30.12 3.57 -23.93
CA LYS A 98 -30.43 4.81 -23.17
C LYS A 98 -29.31 5.84 -23.26
N LEU A 99 -28.05 5.42 -23.19
CA LEU A 99 -26.92 6.33 -23.01
C LEU A 99 -26.22 6.68 -24.34
N VAL A 100 -26.03 5.71 -25.23
CA VAL A 100 -25.33 5.93 -26.50
C VAL A 100 -25.96 7.04 -27.37
N PRO A 101 -27.30 7.20 -27.47
CA PRO A 101 -27.90 8.29 -28.23
C PRO A 101 -27.51 9.68 -27.70
N LEU A 102 -27.29 9.81 -26.39
CA LEU A 102 -26.94 11.06 -25.71
C LEU A 102 -25.44 11.38 -25.77
N ILE A 103 -24.61 10.40 -26.16
CA ILE A 103 -23.16 10.52 -26.22
C ILE A 103 -22.72 10.99 -27.62
N PRO A 104 -21.76 11.93 -27.72
CA PRO A 104 -21.16 12.33 -28.99
C PRO A 104 -20.57 11.15 -29.77
N GLU A 105 -20.69 11.15 -31.10
CA GLU A 105 -20.36 10.00 -31.97
C GLU A 105 -18.97 9.39 -31.68
N HIS A 106 -17.95 10.24 -31.52
CA HIS A 106 -16.57 9.82 -31.26
C HIS A 106 -16.38 9.05 -29.95
N ARG A 107 -17.31 9.16 -28.99
CA ARG A 107 -17.26 8.47 -27.69
C ARG A 107 -18.15 7.24 -27.64
N ARG A 108 -19.00 7.01 -28.63
CA ARG A 108 -19.90 5.84 -28.67
C ARG A 108 -19.14 4.52 -28.76
N ILE A 109 -17.95 4.53 -29.35
CA ILE A 109 -17.09 3.35 -29.47
C ILE A 109 -16.77 2.74 -28.11
N PHE A 110 -16.57 3.57 -27.08
CA PHE A 110 -16.32 3.12 -25.71
C PHE A 110 -17.47 2.24 -25.17
N CYS A 111 -18.71 2.67 -25.34
CA CYS A 111 -19.88 1.92 -24.87
C CYS A 111 -20.07 0.60 -25.64
N ARG A 112 -19.76 0.58 -26.94
CA ARG A 112 -19.88 -0.63 -27.78
C ARG A 112 -18.81 -1.67 -27.45
N THR A 113 -17.61 -1.25 -27.07
CA THR A 113 -16.48 -2.13 -26.76
C THR A 113 -16.42 -2.58 -25.30
N LEU A 114 -17.44 -2.26 -24.48
CA LEU A 114 -17.50 -2.73 -23.09
C LEU A 114 -17.49 -4.27 -23.03
N PRO A 115 -16.62 -4.88 -22.22
CA PRO A 115 -16.55 -6.32 -22.07
C PRO A 115 -17.79 -6.85 -21.33
N GLU A 116 -18.30 -7.99 -21.77
CA GLU A 116 -19.41 -8.69 -21.14
C GLU A 116 -18.89 -9.73 -20.13
N SER A 117 -19.58 -9.89 -19.00
CA SER A 117 -19.26 -10.91 -18.01
C SER A 117 -20.52 -11.45 -17.34
N THR A 118 -20.59 -12.77 -17.20
CA THR A 118 -21.66 -13.47 -16.46
C THR A 118 -21.53 -13.31 -14.95
N LYS A 119 -20.36 -12.88 -14.45
CA LYS A 119 -20.07 -12.67 -13.02
C LYS A 119 -20.08 -11.19 -12.63
N ALA A 120 -20.79 -10.34 -13.37
CA ALA A 120 -20.99 -8.96 -12.96
C ALA A 120 -21.76 -8.97 -11.63
N HIS A 121 -21.27 -8.27 -10.62
CA HIS A 121 -21.98 -8.14 -9.35
C HIS A 121 -23.31 -7.43 -9.63
N SER A 122 -24.42 -8.16 -9.48
CA SER A 122 -25.70 -7.52 -9.24
C SER A 122 -25.56 -6.77 -7.93
N ASN A 123 -25.69 -5.45 -7.96
CA ASN A 123 -26.01 -4.70 -6.75
C ASN A 123 -27.48 -5.01 -6.46
N LEU A 124 -27.77 -6.22 -5.97
CA LEU A 124 -29.03 -6.45 -5.28
C LEU A 124 -28.93 -5.62 -4.01
N ALA A 125 -29.62 -4.49 -4.00
CA ALA A 125 -29.91 -3.77 -2.79
C ALA A 125 -30.67 -4.73 -1.88
N THR A 126 -29.96 -5.35 -0.94
CA THR A 126 -30.60 -5.95 0.23
C THR A 126 -31.12 -4.80 1.08
N GLU A 127 -32.38 -4.44 0.84
CA GLU A 127 -33.23 -3.83 1.87
C GLU A 127 -33.57 -4.93 2.88
N ASN A 128 -33.16 -4.73 4.14
CA ASN A 128 -33.75 -5.30 5.35
C ASN A 128 -33.41 -4.37 6.51
#